data_AF-A0A433SM71-F1
#
_entry.id   AF-A0A433SM71-F1
#
_cell.length_a   1.000
_cell.length_b   1.000
_cell.length_c   1.000
_cell.angle_alpha   90.00
_cell.angle_beta   90.00
_cell.angle_gamma   90.00
#
_symmetry.space_group_name_H-M   'P 1'
#
loop_
_entity.id
_entity.type
_entity.pdbx_description
1 polymer ?
#
loop_
_entity_poly.entity_id
_entity_poly.type
_entity_poly.pdbx_seq_one_letter_code
_entity_poly.pdbx_strand_id
1 'polypeptide(L)'
;MNHPNIYFSPFSVAGASSDMRKRFLHQTSNVECQTWQIGDSWIAPSLIFCSFRCMSTANCQAVVFNETTGLCRMGSVAFGPVAQVSGIPETSSLDKIYYMKQPVPPCNTANNFAIYDKCGASACLYLSTSVAYGYDEAKRFCSEINSRLFVGNSMAKYSLFWYVSKYIVQKNTFIGLNDIEVEGTFVWENGEPLSAEQNQYIWQPYQPNNYGEGEDCVEANHEPYPDLIRPTIALNDDVCWAVNRYICERCEQC
;
A
#
# COMPACT_ATOMS: atom_id res chain seq x y z
N MET A 1 35.53 -37.82 3.12
CA MET A 1 34.50 -37.40 2.16
C MET A 1 33.16 -37.87 2.72
N ASN A 2 32.44 -36.95 3.38
CA ASN A 2 31.13 -37.20 3.99
C ASN A 2 30.09 -36.40 3.21
N HIS A 3 29.12 -37.06 2.59
CA HIS A 3 27.86 -36.45 2.20
C HIS A 3 26.72 -37.21 2.89
N PRO A 4 25.97 -36.59 3.80
CA PRO A 4 24.78 -37.20 4.37
C PRO A 4 23.62 -37.11 3.36
N ASN A 5 22.86 -38.19 3.28
CA ASN A 5 21.62 -38.29 2.52
C ASN A 5 20.61 -37.24 3.00
N ILE A 6 20.15 -36.37 2.09
CA ILE A 6 19.04 -35.45 2.33
C ILE A 6 17.75 -36.23 2.07
N TYR A 7 17.04 -36.61 3.14
CA TYR A 7 15.66 -37.05 3.03
C TYR A 7 14.76 -35.81 2.96
N PHE A 8 14.24 -35.51 1.77
CA PHE A 8 13.10 -34.59 1.66
C PHE A 8 11.83 -35.35 2.08
N SER A 9 11.33 -35.04 3.27
CA SER A 9 9.96 -35.38 3.63
C SER A 9 9.00 -34.58 2.75
N PRO A 10 8.02 -35.21 2.08
CA PRO A 10 6.97 -34.48 1.40
C PRO A 10 6.11 -33.75 2.45
N PHE A 11 5.98 -32.44 2.34
CA PHE A 11 4.99 -31.69 3.11
C PHE A 11 3.59 -32.12 2.66
N SER A 12 2.98 -33.07 3.37
CA SER A 12 1.55 -33.34 3.28
C SER A 12 0.82 -32.37 4.20
N VAL A 13 0.25 -31.28 3.66
CA VAL A 13 -0.79 -30.53 4.38
C VAL A 13 -2.14 -31.21 4.14
N ALA A 14 -2.27 -32.43 4.67
CA ALA A 14 -3.57 -33.06 4.86
C ALA A 14 -4.17 -32.48 6.15
N GLY A 15 -5.26 -31.72 6.04
CA GLY A 15 -6.08 -31.36 7.20
C GLY A 15 -6.20 -29.89 7.58
N ALA A 16 -5.89 -28.92 6.73
CA ALA A 16 -6.42 -27.56 6.96
C ALA A 16 -7.94 -27.57 6.73
N SER A 17 -8.75 -27.36 7.78
CA SER A 17 -10.21 -27.32 7.65
C SER A 17 -10.64 -26.22 6.66
N SER A 18 -11.75 -26.41 5.96
CA SER A 18 -12.32 -25.39 5.06
C SER A 18 -12.55 -24.05 5.76
N ASP A 19 -12.77 -24.06 7.07
CA ASP A 19 -12.99 -22.86 7.90
C ASP A 19 -11.71 -22.13 8.30
N MET A 20 -10.55 -22.80 8.27
CA MET A 20 -9.27 -22.11 8.41
C MET A 20 -8.86 -21.47 7.07
N ARG A 21 -9.21 -22.12 5.95
CA ARG A 21 -8.95 -21.63 4.58
C ARG A 21 -9.81 -20.41 4.20
N LYS A 22 -11.06 -20.36 4.67
CA LYS A 22 -11.96 -19.18 4.56
C LYS A 22 -11.52 -17.97 5.40
N ARG A 23 -10.56 -18.13 6.32
CA ARG A 23 -10.03 -17.02 7.14
C ARG A 23 -8.86 -16.26 6.50
N PHE A 24 -8.25 -16.79 5.44
CA PHE A 24 -7.12 -16.14 4.76
C PHE A 24 -7.54 -15.31 3.54
N LEU A 25 -8.61 -15.71 2.85
CA LEU A 25 -9.16 -15.01 1.70
C LEU A 25 -10.43 -14.28 2.12
N HIS A 26 -10.43 -12.96 1.98
CA HIS A 26 -11.57 -12.11 2.28
C HIS A 26 -12.18 -11.61 0.97
N GLN A 27 -13.45 -11.94 0.77
CA GLN A 27 -14.23 -11.31 -0.29
C GLN A 27 -14.58 -9.88 0.11
N THR A 28 -14.50 -8.96 -0.83
CA THR A 28 -14.82 -7.55 -0.60
C THR A 28 -15.83 -7.04 -1.60
N SER A 29 -16.53 -5.96 -1.24
CA SER A 29 -17.33 -5.18 -2.16
C SER A 29 -16.43 -4.19 -2.92
N ASN A 30 -16.88 -3.78 -4.10
CA ASN A 30 -16.15 -2.87 -4.99
C ASN A 30 -15.85 -1.47 -4.40
N VAL A 31 -16.42 -1.11 -3.24
CA VAL A 31 -16.27 0.20 -2.62
C VAL A 31 -15.29 0.23 -1.45
N GLU A 32 -14.94 -0.91 -0.85
CA GLU A 32 -14.11 -0.95 0.37
C GLU A 32 -12.65 -1.28 0.09
N CYS A 33 -12.40 -2.34 -0.67
CA CYS A 33 -11.07 -2.83 -1.00
C CYS A 33 -11.05 -3.19 -2.50
N GLN A 34 -10.29 -2.47 -3.31
CA GLN A 34 -10.17 -2.77 -4.73
C GLN A 34 -8.84 -3.47 -5.02
N THR A 35 -8.60 -3.75 -6.30
CA THR A 35 -7.38 -4.39 -6.74
C THR A 35 -6.85 -3.76 -8.01
N TRP A 36 -5.54 -3.50 -8.00
CA TRP A 36 -4.77 -3.13 -9.16
C TRP A 36 -4.33 -4.39 -9.89
N GLN A 37 -4.75 -4.60 -11.14
CA GLN A 37 -4.38 -5.81 -11.88
C GLN A 37 -2.88 -5.88 -12.12
N ILE A 38 -2.29 -7.04 -11.86
CA ILE A 38 -0.87 -7.31 -12.13
C ILE A 38 -0.75 -8.60 -12.95
N GLY A 39 0.10 -8.57 -13.97
CA GLY A 39 0.34 -9.70 -14.85
C GLY A 39 -0.90 -10.13 -15.66
N ASP A 40 -0.81 -11.33 -16.22
CA ASP A 40 -1.81 -11.85 -17.16
C ASP A 40 -3.02 -12.50 -16.46
N SER A 41 -4.12 -12.59 -17.22
CA SER A 41 -5.32 -13.35 -16.83
C SER A 41 -5.26 -14.78 -17.36
N TRP A 42 -5.84 -15.75 -16.63
CA TRP A 42 -5.93 -17.15 -17.08
C TRP A 42 -7.16 -17.87 -16.52
N ILE A 43 -7.48 -19.05 -17.07
CA ILE A 43 -8.53 -19.90 -16.53
C ILE A 43 -7.95 -20.77 -15.40
N ALA A 44 -8.38 -20.52 -14.17
CA ALA A 44 -8.03 -21.31 -13.00
C ALA A 44 -9.14 -22.33 -12.69
N PRO A 45 -8.80 -23.55 -12.24
CA PRO A 45 -9.78 -24.56 -11.88
C PRO A 45 -10.58 -24.21 -10.62
N SER A 46 -10.11 -23.24 -9.82
CA SER A 46 -10.81 -22.75 -8.62
C SER A 46 -10.22 -21.42 -8.14
N LEU A 47 -10.96 -20.71 -7.28
CA LEU A 47 -10.49 -19.55 -6.53
C LEU A 47 -9.20 -19.84 -5.74
N ILE A 48 -9.12 -21.04 -5.17
CA ILE A 48 -7.95 -21.45 -4.38
C ILE A 48 -6.71 -21.54 -5.27
N PHE A 49 -6.82 -22.14 -6.45
CA PHE A 49 -5.71 -22.21 -7.40
C PHE A 49 -5.31 -20.82 -7.92
N CYS A 50 -6.30 -19.97 -8.20
CA CYS A 50 -6.09 -18.58 -8.54
C CYS A 50 -5.28 -17.85 -7.46
N SER A 51 -5.68 -18.02 -6.20
CA SER A 51 -5.04 -17.38 -5.04
C SER A 51 -3.64 -17.92 -4.75
N PHE A 52 -3.40 -19.23 -4.92
CA PHE A 52 -2.07 -19.81 -4.68
C PHE A 52 -0.99 -19.24 -5.60
N ARG A 53 -1.31 -19.03 -6.87
CA ARG A 53 -0.37 -18.39 -7.80
C ARG A 53 -0.06 -16.95 -7.38
N CYS A 54 -1.08 -16.24 -6.92
CA CYS A 54 -0.91 -14.89 -6.36
C CYS A 54 0.03 -14.91 -5.15
N MET A 55 -0.12 -15.83 -4.20
CA MET A 55 0.80 -15.95 -3.05
C MET A 55 2.27 -16.16 -3.43
N SER A 56 2.55 -16.74 -4.60
CA SER A 56 3.91 -16.90 -5.13
C SER A 56 4.38 -15.76 -6.05
N THR A 57 3.58 -14.71 -6.21
CA THR A 57 3.83 -13.59 -7.12
C THR A 57 4.12 -12.32 -6.32
N ALA A 58 5.24 -11.66 -6.61
CA ALA A 58 5.62 -10.43 -5.93
C ALA A 58 4.51 -9.37 -6.04
N ASN A 59 4.26 -8.65 -4.94
CA ASN A 59 3.22 -7.62 -4.83
C ASN A 59 1.77 -8.09 -5.09
N CYS A 60 1.51 -9.39 -5.17
CA CYS A 60 0.16 -9.91 -5.33
C CYS A 60 -0.50 -10.12 -3.96
N GLN A 61 -1.51 -9.33 -3.64
CA GLN A 61 -2.30 -9.47 -2.41
C GLN A 61 -3.80 -9.65 -2.67
N ALA A 62 -4.24 -9.62 -3.93
CA ALA A 62 -5.63 -9.80 -4.30
C ALA A 62 -5.79 -10.53 -5.64
N VAL A 63 -6.97 -11.10 -5.86
CA VAL A 63 -7.38 -11.71 -7.12
C VAL A 63 -8.81 -11.32 -7.47
N VAL A 64 -9.08 -11.17 -8.77
CA VAL A 64 -10.43 -11.15 -9.33
C VAL A 64 -10.71 -12.53 -9.88
N PHE A 65 -11.76 -13.19 -9.40
CA PHE A 65 -12.13 -14.54 -9.84
C PHE A 65 -13.59 -14.60 -10.29
N ASN A 66 -13.82 -15.18 -11.46
CA ASN A 66 -15.14 -15.49 -11.99
C ASN A 66 -15.47 -16.96 -11.72
N GLU A 67 -16.49 -17.22 -10.91
CA GLU A 67 -16.84 -18.59 -10.51
C GLU A 67 -17.43 -19.43 -11.66
N THR A 68 -18.00 -18.81 -12.70
CA THR A 68 -18.62 -19.52 -13.83
C THR A 68 -17.61 -19.87 -14.91
N THR A 69 -16.73 -18.93 -15.28
CA THR A 69 -15.75 -19.13 -16.35
C THR A 69 -14.42 -19.66 -15.84
N GLY A 70 -14.16 -19.55 -14.53
CA GLY A 70 -12.85 -19.82 -13.94
C GLY A 70 -11.81 -18.73 -14.23
N LEU A 71 -12.20 -17.62 -14.86
CA LEU A 71 -11.28 -16.53 -15.18
C LEU A 71 -10.69 -15.93 -13.91
N CYS A 72 -9.38 -15.94 -13.82
CA CYS A 72 -8.57 -15.44 -12.73
C CYS A 72 -7.70 -14.29 -13.22
N ARG A 73 -7.68 -13.19 -12.45
CA ARG A 73 -6.78 -12.05 -12.64
C ARG A 73 -6.07 -11.75 -11.33
N MET A 74 -4.75 -11.69 -11.35
CA MET A 74 -3.95 -11.33 -10.17
C MET A 74 -3.96 -9.83 -9.97
N GLY A 75 -3.75 -9.40 -8.72
CA GLY A 75 -3.62 -7.99 -8.43
C GLY A 75 -2.95 -7.68 -7.09
N SER A 76 -2.47 -6.44 -6.98
CA SER A 76 -2.16 -5.82 -5.70
C SER A 76 -3.45 -5.29 -5.09
N VAL A 77 -3.54 -5.24 -3.77
CA VAL A 77 -4.59 -4.47 -3.10
C VAL A 77 -4.39 -2.99 -3.43
N ALA A 78 -5.48 -2.27 -3.73
CA ALA A 78 -5.48 -0.84 -3.98
C ALA A 78 -6.83 -0.23 -3.56
N PHE A 79 -6.83 0.91 -2.86
CA PHE A 79 -8.04 1.66 -2.46
C PHE A 79 -7.69 3.12 -2.14
N GLY A 80 -8.65 4.03 -2.38
CA GLY A 80 -8.44 5.48 -2.26
C GLY A 80 -7.43 6.07 -3.24
N PRO A 81 -7.27 7.40 -3.31
CA PRO A 81 -8.14 8.21 -4.17
C PRO A 81 -8.19 7.65 -5.60
N VAL A 82 -8.77 6.46 -5.74
CA VAL A 82 -8.81 5.76 -7.01
C VAL A 82 -9.93 6.41 -7.82
N ALA A 83 -9.60 7.43 -8.61
CA ALA A 83 -10.53 7.93 -9.61
C ALA A 83 -10.65 6.96 -10.81
N GLN A 84 -9.69 6.05 -11.03
CA GLN A 84 -9.63 5.20 -12.23
C GLN A 84 -8.92 3.83 -12.04
N VAL A 85 -9.43 2.92 -11.19
CA VAL A 85 -9.08 1.49 -11.35
C VAL A 85 -10.04 0.91 -12.37
N SER A 86 -9.55 0.71 -13.59
CA SER A 86 -10.21 -0.14 -14.58
C SER A 86 -10.24 -1.58 -14.09
N GLY A 87 -11.37 -2.28 -14.28
CA GLY A 87 -11.46 -3.72 -13.96
C GLY A 87 -12.03 -4.06 -12.58
N ILE A 88 -12.73 -3.11 -11.94
CA ILE A 88 -13.56 -3.40 -10.76
C ILE A 88 -14.86 -4.07 -11.24
N PRO A 89 -15.25 -5.22 -10.67
CA PRO A 89 -16.53 -5.84 -11.00
C PRO A 89 -17.73 -4.98 -10.62
N GLU A 90 -18.70 -4.87 -11.52
CA GLU A 90 -20.03 -4.32 -11.20
C GLU A 90 -20.74 -5.17 -10.14
N THR A 91 -21.71 -4.59 -9.42
CA THR A 91 -22.42 -5.26 -8.32
C THR A 91 -23.17 -6.52 -8.76
N SER A 92 -23.59 -6.60 -10.03
CA SER A 92 -24.23 -7.77 -10.67
C SER A 92 -23.23 -8.76 -11.26
N SER A 93 -21.94 -8.45 -11.27
CA SER A 93 -20.91 -9.30 -11.85
C SER A 93 -20.65 -10.55 -11.01
N LEU A 94 -20.37 -11.66 -11.70
CA LEU A 94 -19.84 -12.89 -11.10
C LEU A 94 -18.34 -12.82 -10.84
N ASP A 95 -17.66 -11.78 -11.34
CA ASP A 95 -16.30 -11.46 -10.96
C ASP A 95 -16.33 -10.95 -9.50
N LYS A 96 -15.60 -11.62 -8.61
CA LYS A 96 -15.47 -11.24 -7.21
C LYS A 96 -14.02 -10.93 -6.88
N ILE A 97 -13.81 -9.89 -6.07
CA ILE A 97 -12.49 -9.52 -5.55
C ILE A 97 -12.27 -10.26 -4.23
N TYR A 98 -11.13 -10.93 -4.14
CA TYR A 98 -10.66 -11.56 -2.90
C TYR A 98 -9.27 -11.02 -2.58
N TYR A 99 -9.08 -10.49 -1.38
CA TYR A 99 -7.77 -10.12 -0.90
C TYR A 99 -7.28 -11.12 0.15
N MET A 100 -5.97 -11.22 0.29
CA MET A 100 -5.30 -12.09 1.23
C MET A 100 -4.81 -11.26 2.41
N LYS A 101 -5.11 -11.74 3.63
CA LYS A 101 -4.54 -11.13 4.83
C LYS A 101 -3.04 -11.43 4.86
N GLN A 102 -2.22 -10.39 4.78
CA GLN A 102 -0.78 -10.54 4.92
C GLN A 102 -0.42 -10.86 6.38
N PRO A 103 0.71 -11.53 6.63
CA PRO A 103 1.25 -11.64 7.98
C PRO A 103 1.40 -10.24 8.57
N VAL A 104 0.88 -10.07 9.78
CA VAL A 104 1.02 -8.80 10.49
C VAL A 104 2.51 -8.60 10.81
N PRO A 105 3.12 -7.46 10.44
CA PRO A 105 4.52 -7.22 10.70
C PRO A 105 4.78 -7.18 12.21
N PRO A 106 5.99 -7.56 12.67
CA PRO A 106 6.41 -7.31 14.05
C PRO A 106 6.17 -5.84 14.42
N CYS A 107 5.61 -5.60 15.60
CA CYS A 107 5.34 -4.25 16.07
C CYS A 107 5.62 -4.12 17.56
N ASN A 108 6.76 -3.51 17.87
CA ASN A 108 6.99 -2.97 19.21
C ASN A 108 6.09 -1.74 19.39
N THR A 109 5.24 -1.75 20.42
CA THR A 109 4.27 -0.66 20.68
C THR A 109 4.85 0.49 21.53
N ALA A 110 6.14 0.42 21.91
CA ALA A 110 6.84 1.53 22.53
C ALA A 110 6.76 2.80 21.66
N ASN A 111 6.80 3.99 22.28
CA ASN A 111 6.66 5.27 21.59
C ASN A 111 5.34 5.42 20.81
N ASN A 112 4.24 4.83 21.32
CA ASN A 112 2.88 4.92 20.75
C ASN A 112 2.74 4.34 19.34
N PHE A 113 3.55 3.35 19.00
CA PHE A 113 3.35 2.60 17.75
C PHE A 113 2.17 1.63 17.90
N ALA A 114 1.41 1.48 16.82
CA ALA A 114 0.33 0.52 16.72
C ALA A 114 0.28 -0.12 15.32
N ILE A 115 -0.30 -1.30 15.25
CA ILE A 115 -0.58 -1.95 13.96
C ILE A 115 -1.82 -1.29 13.35
N TYR A 116 -1.67 -0.81 12.12
CA TYR A 116 -2.79 -0.39 11.29
C TYR A 116 -2.95 -1.41 10.17
N ASP A 117 -4.18 -1.89 9.98
CA ASP A 117 -4.53 -2.90 8.99
C ASP A 117 -5.76 -2.46 8.19
N LYS A 118 -5.66 -2.54 6.86
CA LYS A 118 -6.78 -2.29 5.96
C LYS A 118 -6.62 -3.12 4.69
N CYS A 119 -7.67 -3.89 4.35
CA CYS A 119 -7.73 -4.67 3.11
C CYS A 119 -6.55 -5.64 2.93
N GLY A 120 -5.98 -6.16 4.02
CA GLY A 120 -4.84 -7.07 3.99
C GLY A 120 -3.47 -6.40 3.92
N ALA A 121 -3.39 -5.07 3.80
CA ALA A 121 -2.17 -4.31 4.02
C ALA A 121 -2.06 -3.94 5.51
N SER A 122 -0.93 -4.24 6.14
CA SER A 122 -0.67 -3.88 7.53
C SER A 122 0.72 -3.26 7.71
N ALA A 123 0.83 -2.29 8.63
CA ALA A 123 2.10 -1.67 9.01
C ALA A 123 2.11 -1.29 10.49
N CYS A 124 3.30 -1.26 11.10
CA CYS A 124 3.51 -0.77 12.47
C CYS A 124 3.84 0.72 12.41
N LEU A 125 2.87 1.56 12.79
CA LEU A 125 2.93 3.00 12.56
C LEU A 125 2.89 3.79 13.84
N TYR A 126 3.62 4.90 13.84
CA TYR A 126 3.39 6.02 14.72
C TYR A 126 2.72 7.15 13.92
N LEU A 127 1.62 7.67 14.45
CA LEU A 127 0.91 8.81 13.86
C LEU A 127 1.19 10.05 14.72
N SER A 128 1.81 11.07 14.12
CA SER A 128 2.12 12.30 14.83
C SER A 128 0.87 13.02 15.37
N THR A 129 0.94 13.48 16.61
CA THR A 129 -0.07 14.36 17.22
C THR A 129 0.29 15.84 17.12
N SER A 130 1.54 16.15 16.83
CA SER A 130 2.07 17.49 16.51
C SER A 130 2.43 17.60 15.03
N VAL A 131 2.69 18.83 14.57
CA VAL A 131 3.28 19.08 13.25
C VAL A 131 4.80 19.07 13.33
N ALA A 132 5.46 18.83 12.21
CA ALA A 132 6.87 19.14 11.97
C ALA A 132 6.97 20.41 11.11
N TYR A 133 7.98 21.24 11.38
CA TYR A 133 8.33 22.42 10.60
C TYR A 133 9.32 22.04 9.51
N GLY A 134 8.82 21.30 8.51
CA GLY A 134 9.59 20.81 7.38
C GLY A 134 9.82 19.30 7.38
N TYR A 135 10.14 18.79 6.19
CA TYR A 135 10.33 17.37 5.91
C TYR A 135 11.50 16.77 6.68
N ASP A 136 12.64 17.48 6.72
CA ASP A 136 13.83 17.03 7.45
C ASP A 136 13.58 16.87 8.94
N GLU A 137 12.75 17.75 9.53
CA GLU A 137 12.36 17.60 10.92
C GLU A 137 11.48 16.37 11.13
N ALA A 138 10.51 16.13 10.25
CA ALA A 138 9.67 14.94 10.29
C ALA A 138 10.49 13.64 10.16
N LYS A 139 11.43 13.63 9.22
CA LYS A 139 12.40 12.53 9.01
C LYS A 139 13.25 12.29 10.26
N ARG A 140 13.79 13.36 10.86
CA ARG A 140 14.56 13.28 12.10
C ARG A 140 13.73 12.70 13.24
N PHE A 141 12.49 13.17 13.46
CA PHE A 141 11.63 12.63 14.52
C PHE A 141 11.36 11.14 14.36
N CYS A 142 11.12 10.67 13.13
CA CYS A 142 10.99 9.23 12.89
C CYS A 142 12.30 8.49 13.22
N SER A 143 13.45 9.02 12.82
CA SER A 143 14.76 8.38 13.09
C SER A 143 15.05 8.24 14.59
N GLU A 144 14.71 9.26 15.39
CA GLU A 144 14.95 9.29 16.84
C GLU A 144 14.15 8.22 17.60
N ILE A 145 13.06 7.71 17.02
CA ILE A 145 12.23 6.64 17.58
C ILE A 145 12.45 5.27 16.91
N ASN A 146 13.62 5.07 16.29
CA ASN A 146 14.01 3.86 15.53
C ASN A 146 12.97 3.50 14.46
N SER A 147 12.71 4.47 13.60
CA SER A 147 11.76 4.37 12.51
C SER A 147 12.15 5.32 11.38
N ARG A 148 11.37 5.36 10.31
CA ARG A 148 11.54 6.31 9.21
C ARG A 148 10.18 6.85 8.78
N LEU A 149 10.14 7.92 7.97
CA LEU A 149 8.89 8.35 7.33
C LEU A 149 8.30 7.19 6.52
N PHE A 150 6.98 7.05 6.53
CA PHE A 150 6.30 5.90 5.95
C PHE A 150 6.69 5.66 4.48
N VAL A 151 7.13 4.44 4.16
CA VAL A 151 7.50 4.06 2.79
C VAL A 151 6.31 3.41 2.08
N GLY A 152 5.73 4.12 1.12
CA GLY A 152 4.57 3.69 0.34
C GLY A 152 4.91 2.99 -0.98
N ASN A 153 6.06 2.31 -1.09
CA ASN A 153 6.64 1.72 -2.31
C ASN A 153 5.85 0.55 -2.98
N SER A 154 4.60 0.33 -2.58
CA SER A 154 3.67 -0.56 -3.29
C SER A 154 2.26 0.01 -3.21
N MET A 155 1.39 -0.37 -4.15
CA MET A 155 -0.02 0.07 -4.14
C MET A 155 -0.71 -0.25 -2.81
N ALA A 156 -0.47 -1.44 -2.24
CA ALA A 156 -1.05 -1.83 -0.96
C ALA A 156 -0.58 -0.95 0.21
N LYS A 157 0.73 -0.64 0.30
CA LYS A 157 1.27 0.24 1.34
C LYS A 157 0.79 1.67 1.18
N TYR A 158 0.80 2.20 -0.05
CA TYR A 158 0.27 3.53 -0.33
C TYR A 158 -1.22 3.64 0.04
N SER A 159 -2.04 2.66 -0.32
CA SER A 159 -3.46 2.66 0.03
C SER A 159 -3.70 2.62 1.55
N LEU A 160 -2.87 1.87 2.30
CA LEU A 160 -2.91 1.90 3.76
C LEU A 160 -2.57 3.30 4.29
N PHE A 161 -1.50 3.94 3.80
CA PHE A 161 -1.13 5.31 4.17
C PHE A 161 -2.26 6.29 3.85
N TRP A 162 -2.83 6.22 2.65
CA TRP A 162 -3.95 7.06 2.25
C TRP A 162 -5.13 6.93 3.22
N TYR A 163 -5.51 5.70 3.60
CA TYR A 163 -6.59 5.47 4.54
C TYR A 163 -6.29 6.05 5.93
N VAL A 164 -5.09 5.81 6.44
CA VAL A 164 -4.66 6.34 7.74
C VAL A 164 -4.61 7.86 7.71
N SER A 165 -3.99 8.45 6.69
CA SER A 165 -3.94 9.90 6.51
C SER A 165 -5.35 10.49 6.42
N LYS A 166 -6.20 9.97 5.51
CA LYS A 166 -7.55 10.47 5.27
C LYS A 166 -8.50 10.33 6.45
N TYR A 167 -8.58 9.17 7.08
CA TYR A 167 -9.64 8.87 8.04
C TYR A 167 -9.20 9.02 9.49
N ILE A 168 -7.90 8.98 9.78
CA ILE A 168 -7.37 8.99 11.14
C ILE A 168 -6.61 10.29 11.42
N VAL A 169 -5.65 10.67 10.57
CA VAL A 169 -4.86 11.90 10.78
C VAL A 169 -5.63 13.16 10.37
N GLN A 170 -6.36 13.11 9.25
CA GLN A 170 -7.25 14.17 8.76
C GLN A 170 -6.58 15.55 8.60
N LYS A 171 -5.29 15.54 8.21
CA LYS A 171 -4.44 16.71 8.01
C LYS A 171 -3.41 16.42 6.93
N ASN A 172 -2.85 17.47 6.34
CA ASN A 172 -1.68 17.34 5.48
C ASN A 172 -0.58 16.54 6.20
N THR A 173 -0.04 15.54 5.51
CA THR A 173 0.79 14.51 6.13
C THR A 173 1.98 14.18 5.23
N PHE A 174 3.20 14.43 5.70
CA PHE A 174 4.42 13.97 5.03
C PHE A 174 4.45 12.44 4.94
N ILE A 175 4.89 11.96 3.78
CA ILE A 175 5.22 10.57 3.48
C ILE A 175 6.70 10.48 3.12
N GLY A 176 7.32 9.32 3.28
CA GLY A 176 8.74 9.12 2.98
C GLY A 176 9.07 9.06 1.48
N LEU A 177 8.58 10.01 0.67
CA LEU A 177 8.87 10.19 -0.76
C LEU A 177 9.37 11.63 -0.99
N ASN A 178 10.39 11.79 -1.80
CA ASN A 178 10.99 13.09 -2.16
C ASN A 178 11.81 12.96 -3.45
N ASP A 179 12.15 14.06 -4.09
CA ASP A 179 13.07 14.15 -5.23
C ASP A 179 14.19 15.18 -5.02
N ILE A 180 14.51 15.46 -3.75
CA ILE A 180 15.55 16.40 -3.27
C ILE A 180 16.90 16.22 -3.98
N GLU A 181 17.30 14.97 -4.25
CA GLU A 181 18.61 14.68 -4.85
C GLU A 181 18.63 14.97 -6.36
N VAL A 182 17.52 14.69 -7.06
CA VAL A 182 17.39 14.84 -8.51
C VAL A 182 15.92 15.15 -8.84
N GLU A 183 15.66 16.42 -9.16
CA GLU A 183 14.36 16.92 -9.64
C GLU A 183 13.68 15.96 -10.63
N GLY A 184 12.42 15.64 -10.35
CA GLY A 184 11.59 14.73 -11.15
C GLY A 184 11.91 13.24 -10.97
N THR A 185 12.89 12.89 -10.12
CA THR A 185 13.25 11.50 -9.79
C THR A 185 12.94 11.21 -8.33
N PHE A 186 11.68 10.88 -8.07
CA PHE A 186 11.20 10.57 -6.72
C PHE A 186 11.76 9.24 -6.17
N VAL A 187 12.26 9.29 -4.94
CA VAL A 187 12.85 8.17 -4.21
C VAL A 187 12.20 8.04 -2.83
N TRP A 188 11.89 6.81 -2.45
CA TRP A 188 11.38 6.49 -1.13
C TRP A 188 12.50 6.49 -0.08
N GLU A 189 12.17 6.69 1.19
CA GLU A 189 13.13 6.68 2.31
C GLU A 189 13.85 5.32 2.54
N ASN A 190 13.49 4.26 1.81
CA ASN A 190 14.27 3.02 1.73
C ASN A 190 15.27 2.98 0.57
N GLY A 191 15.39 4.05 -0.20
CA GLY A 191 16.25 4.16 -1.39
C GLY A 191 15.65 3.59 -2.68
N GLU A 192 14.43 3.04 -2.64
CA GLU A 192 13.79 2.52 -3.86
C GLU A 192 13.16 3.66 -4.67
N PRO A 193 13.25 3.64 -6.01
CA PRO A 193 12.64 4.66 -6.84
C PRO A 193 11.11 4.53 -6.85
N LEU A 194 10.41 5.63 -7.11
CA LEU A 194 8.99 5.59 -7.44
C LEU A 194 8.78 4.79 -8.74
N SER A 195 7.93 3.76 -8.67
CA SER A 195 7.60 2.95 -9.86
C SER A 195 6.75 3.74 -10.85
N ALA A 196 6.90 3.46 -12.15
CA ALA A 196 6.11 4.08 -13.20
C ALA A 196 4.61 3.80 -13.02
N GLU A 197 4.26 2.61 -12.53
CA GLU A 197 2.89 2.23 -12.21
C GLU A 197 2.33 3.12 -11.10
N GLN A 198 3.03 3.28 -9.97
CA GLN A 198 2.55 4.13 -8.88
C GLN A 198 2.45 5.61 -9.29
N ASN A 199 3.42 6.09 -10.09
CA ASN A 199 3.45 7.47 -10.56
C ASN A 199 2.17 7.87 -11.33
N GLN A 200 1.41 6.92 -11.87
CA GLN A 200 0.16 7.20 -12.57
C GLN A 200 -1.06 7.36 -11.64
N TYR A 201 -0.96 6.98 -10.36
CA TYR A 201 -2.15 6.82 -9.49
C TYR A 201 -2.11 7.50 -8.14
N ILE A 202 -0.92 7.88 -7.64
CA ILE A 202 -0.79 8.38 -6.26
C ILE A 202 -0.98 9.89 -6.13
N TRP A 203 -0.84 10.64 -7.22
CA TRP A 203 -0.83 12.09 -7.23
C TRP A 203 -2.23 12.70 -7.31
N GLN A 204 -2.38 13.90 -6.76
CA GLN A 204 -3.52 14.76 -7.06
C GLN A 204 -3.50 15.12 -8.55
N PRO A 205 -4.66 15.49 -9.12
CA PRO A 205 -4.70 16.02 -10.48
C PRO A 205 -3.70 17.16 -10.65
N TYR A 206 -2.94 17.10 -11.74
CA TYR A 206 -1.88 18.04 -12.10
C TYR A 206 -0.60 17.95 -11.28
N GLN A 207 -0.47 16.99 -10.35
CA GLN A 207 0.76 16.77 -9.59
C GLN A 207 1.58 15.57 -10.12
N PRO A 208 2.90 15.55 -9.90
CA PRO A 208 3.70 16.63 -9.31
C PRO A 208 3.95 17.77 -10.29
N ASN A 209 3.92 19.03 -9.84
CA ASN A 209 4.01 20.22 -10.70
C ASN A 209 5.21 21.12 -10.42
N ASN A 210 5.96 20.83 -9.37
CA ASN A 210 7.09 21.62 -8.90
C ASN A 210 6.78 23.12 -8.88
N TYR A 211 5.71 23.52 -8.19
CA TYR A 211 5.23 24.89 -8.21
C TYR A 211 6.27 25.86 -7.64
N GLY A 212 6.73 26.78 -8.48
CA GLY A 212 7.76 27.73 -8.09
C GLY A 212 9.19 27.18 -8.10
N GLU A 213 9.42 26.00 -8.70
CA GLU A 213 10.74 25.39 -8.89
C GLU A 213 11.48 25.08 -7.56
N GLY A 214 10.80 24.45 -6.60
CA GLY A 214 11.40 24.02 -5.33
C GLY A 214 10.52 23.15 -4.43
N GLU A 215 9.58 22.39 -5.02
CA GLU A 215 8.72 21.46 -4.29
C GLU A 215 9.29 20.04 -4.31
N ASP A 216 10.29 19.77 -3.47
CA ASP A 216 11.02 18.48 -3.53
C ASP A 216 10.48 17.42 -2.56
N CYS A 217 9.44 17.72 -1.79
CA CYS A 217 8.97 16.92 -0.66
C CYS A 217 7.49 16.56 -0.77
N VAL A 218 7.13 15.32 -0.46
CA VAL A 218 5.78 14.83 -0.74
C VAL A 218 4.90 14.77 0.51
N GLU A 219 3.68 15.27 0.39
CA GLU A 219 2.61 15.17 1.38
C GLU A 219 1.35 14.51 0.80
N ALA A 220 0.55 13.86 1.65
CA ALA A 220 -0.87 13.73 1.37
C ALA A 220 -1.52 15.08 1.63
N ASN A 221 -2.04 15.71 0.59
CA ASN A 221 -2.71 17.00 0.68
C ASN A 221 -4.21 16.80 0.92
N HIS A 222 -4.74 17.46 1.95
CA HIS A 222 -6.14 17.39 2.39
C HIS A 222 -6.94 18.63 1.99
N GLU A 223 -6.31 19.60 1.35
CA GLU A 223 -6.99 20.80 0.87
C GLU A 223 -7.88 20.44 -0.34
N PRO A 224 -9.11 20.97 -0.39
CA PRO A 224 -10.00 20.74 -1.52
C PRO A 224 -9.46 21.47 -2.75
N TYR A 225 -9.21 20.73 -3.83
CA TYR A 225 -8.90 21.34 -5.12
C TYR A 225 -10.13 22.11 -5.63
N PRO A 226 -10.03 23.43 -5.92
CA PRO A 226 -11.18 24.31 -6.16
C PRO A 226 -12.13 23.84 -7.28
N ASP A 227 -11.59 23.14 -8.29
CA ASP A 227 -12.31 22.75 -9.50
C ASP A 227 -12.80 21.28 -9.49
N LEU A 228 -12.61 20.54 -8.39
CA LEU A 228 -13.02 19.14 -8.28
C LEU A 228 -14.30 18.99 -7.45
N ILE A 229 -15.33 18.38 -8.05
CA ILE A 229 -16.63 18.07 -7.42
C ILE A 229 -16.47 17.15 -6.18
N ARG A 230 -15.33 16.46 -6.05
CA ARG A 230 -14.98 15.65 -4.86
C ARG A 230 -13.54 15.95 -4.46
N PRO A 231 -13.27 16.33 -3.19
CA PRO A 231 -11.90 16.51 -2.72
C PRO A 231 -11.15 15.18 -2.85
N THR A 232 -10.12 15.19 -3.70
CA THR A 232 -9.29 14.03 -3.98
C THR A 232 -8.07 14.15 -3.07
N ILE A 233 -8.18 13.58 -1.86
CA ILE A 233 -7.03 13.49 -0.94
C ILE A 233 -6.04 12.53 -1.60
N ALA A 234 -4.93 13.02 -2.11
CA ALA A 234 -3.87 12.25 -2.79
C ALA A 234 -2.53 12.94 -2.52
N LEU A 235 -1.44 12.47 -3.15
CA LEU A 235 -0.13 13.06 -2.96
C LEU A 235 0.03 14.38 -3.72
N ASN A 236 0.83 15.26 -3.13
CA ASN A 236 1.25 16.55 -3.64
C ASN A 236 2.74 16.68 -3.32
N ASP A 237 3.55 17.04 -4.30
CA ASP A 237 4.85 17.65 -4.07
C ASP A 237 4.62 19.06 -3.51
N ASP A 238 5.37 19.41 -2.47
CA ASP A 238 5.30 20.70 -1.80
C ASP A 238 6.72 21.10 -1.36
N VAL A 239 6.89 22.36 -1.01
CA VAL A 239 8.15 22.88 -0.50
C VAL A 239 8.55 22.15 0.78
N CYS A 240 9.81 21.77 0.89
CA CYS A 240 10.29 20.96 2.03
C CYS A 240 10.18 21.64 3.39
N TRP A 241 9.94 22.96 3.46
CA TRP A 241 9.67 23.70 4.70
C TRP A 241 8.18 23.80 5.06
N ALA A 242 7.30 23.08 4.37
CA ALA A 242 5.89 22.97 4.72
C ALA A 242 5.69 22.42 6.15
N VAL A 243 4.58 22.84 6.79
CA VAL A 243 4.29 22.50 8.20
C VAL A 243 3.19 21.45 8.26
N ASN A 244 3.57 20.19 8.41
CA ASN A 244 2.66 19.07 8.24
C ASN A 244 2.69 18.08 9.40
N ARG A 245 1.64 17.25 9.49
CA ARG A 245 1.73 15.99 10.20
C ARG A 245 2.69 15.06 9.47
N TYR A 246 3.07 13.98 10.12
CA TYR A 246 3.90 12.92 9.55
C TYR A 246 3.50 11.57 10.12
N ILE A 247 3.79 10.51 9.36
CA ILE A 247 3.60 9.11 9.76
C ILE A 247 4.94 8.42 9.71
N CYS A 248 5.32 7.78 10.81
CA CYS A 248 6.53 6.96 10.86
C CYS A 248 6.18 5.48 10.72
N GLU A 249 6.96 4.75 9.93
CA GLU A 249 6.92 3.29 9.84
C GLU A 249 8.09 2.70 10.64
N ARG A 250 7.77 1.76 11.54
CA ARG A 250 8.81 1.03 12.27
C ARG A 250 9.66 0.23 11.28
N CYS A 251 10.96 0.36 11.41
CA CYS A 251 11.92 -0.46 10.68
C CYS A 251 13.00 -0.91 11.66
N GLU A 252 13.20 -2.22 11.77
CA GLU A 252 14.11 -2.79 12.79
C GLU A 252 15.59 -2.60 12.42
N GLN A 253 15.89 -2.20 11.17
CA GLN A 253 17.21 -1.82 10.66
C GLN A 253 17.08 -0.76 9.55
N CYS A 254 16.80 0.45 9.99
CA CYS A 254 16.89 1.71 9.27
C CYS A 254 17.62 2.69 10.23
#